data_AF-A0A6N6WN51-F1
#
_entry.id   AF-A0A6N6WN51-F1
#
_cell.length_a   1.000
_cell.length_b   1.000
_cell.length_c   1.000
_cell.angle_alpha   90.00
_cell.angle_beta   90.00
_cell.angle_gamma   90.00
#
_symmetry.space_group_name_H-M   'P 1'
#
loop_
_entity.id
_entity.type
_entity.pdbx_description
1 polymer ?
#
loop_
_entity_poly.entity_id
_entity_poly.type
_entity_poly.pdbx_seq_one_letter_code
_entity_poly.pdbx_strand_id
1 'polypeptide(L)'
;DKPGALNAQALKAAGVPPGPLFQELKTGKTITLEDGRQINGADYLAAPVPGKALAIFGDTGPCDAALDLAKGVDVMVHEATLDITMEAKANSRGHSSTRQAATLAREAGVGKLIITHVSSRYDDKGCQ
;
A
#
# COMPACT_ATOMS: atom_id res chain seq x y z
N ASP A 1 -2.67 -3.47 8.37
CA ASP A 1 -3.12 -4.79 7.88
C ASP A 1 -4.46 -5.18 8.47
N LYS A 2 -5.17 -6.11 7.84
CA LYS A 2 -6.42 -6.67 8.36
C LYS A 2 -6.23 -8.15 8.68
N PRO A 3 -6.79 -8.67 9.79
CA PRO A 3 -6.84 -10.10 10.04
C PRO A 3 -7.48 -10.83 8.87
N GLY A 4 -7.06 -12.07 8.63
CA GLY A 4 -7.63 -12.90 7.59
C GLY A 4 -9.14 -13.08 7.77
N ALA A 5 -9.83 -13.37 6.66
CA ALA A 5 -11.24 -13.70 6.75
C ALA A 5 -11.42 -15.03 7.51
N LEU A 6 -12.45 -15.08 8.35
CA LEU A 6 -12.83 -16.30 9.06
C LEU A 6 -13.52 -17.25 8.07
N ASN A 7 -13.08 -18.51 8.03
CA ASN A 7 -13.73 -19.56 7.24
C ASN A 7 -15.00 -20.04 7.95
N ALA A 8 -16.07 -19.27 7.79
CA ALA A 8 -17.38 -19.54 8.38
C ALA A 8 -17.97 -20.90 7.97
N GLN A 9 -17.65 -21.39 6.76
CA GLN A 9 -18.14 -22.68 6.28
C GLN A 9 -17.44 -23.83 7.02
N ALA A 10 -16.12 -23.77 7.19
CA ALA A 10 -15.37 -24.75 7.97
C ALA A 10 -15.79 -24.76 9.44
N LEU A 11 -16.07 -23.60 10.05
CA LEU A 11 -16.57 -23.52 11.42
C LEU A 11 -17.96 -24.13 11.59
N LYS A 12 -18.88 -23.88 10.64
CA LYS A 12 -20.19 -24.53 10.64
C LYS A 12 -20.06 -26.04 10.48
N ALA A 13 -19.17 -26.51 9.61
CA ALA A 13 -18.89 -27.94 9.45
C ALA A 13 -18.27 -28.56 10.71
N ALA A 14 -17.49 -27.78 11.47
CA ALA A 14 -16.97 -28.18 12.78
C ALA A 14 -18.02 -28.15 13.90
N GLY A 15 -19.25 -27.70 13.62
CA GLY A 15 -20.36 -27.62 14.58
C GLY A 15 -20.38 -26.35 15.42
N VAL A 16 -19.63 -25.31 15.05
CA VAL A 16 -19.66 -24.02 15.75
C VAL A 16 -20.90 -23.23 15.29
N PRO A 17 -21.83 -22.86 16.19
CA PRO A 17 -23.00 -22.08 15.82
C PRO A 17 -22.60 -20.63 15.47
N PRO A 18 -23.23 -20.01 14.47
CA PRO A 18 -22.98 -18.61 14.14
C PRO A 18 -23.42 -17.72 15.31
N GLY A 19 -22.56 -16.79 15.74
CA GLY A 19 -22.85 -15.93 16.88
C GLY A 19 -21.59 -15.28 17.48
N PRO A 20 -21.62 -14.89 18.77
CA PRO A 20 -20.50 -14.25 19.46
C PRO A 20 -19.18 -15.04 19.38
N LEU A 21 -19.27 -16.37 19.42
CA LEU A 21 -18.12 -17.28 19.31
C LEU A 21 -17.33 -17.09 18.01
N PHE A 22 -17.98 -16.71 16.91
CA PHE A 22 -17.28 -16.43 15.64
C PHE A 22 -16.41 -15.18 15.73
N GLN A 23 -16.81 -14.16 16.50
CA GLN A 23 -15.98 -12.97 16.70
C GLN A 23 -14.75 -13.31 17.54
N GLU A 24 -14.91 -14.13 18.58
CA GLU A 24 -13.79 -14.60 19.40
C GLU A 24 -12.79 -15.42 18.57
N LEU A 25 -13.28 -16.36 17.77
CA LEU A 25 -12.46 -17.14 16.83
C LEU A 25 -11.79 -16.26 15.77
N LYS A 26 -12.48 -15.22 15.29
CA LYS A 26 -11.91 -14.25 14.33
C LYS A 26 -10.75 -13.44 14.92
N THR A 27 -10.73 -13.25 16.24
CA THR A 27 -9.59 -12.66 16.95
C THR A 27 -8.45 -13.65 17.22
N GLY A 28 -8.57 -14.90 16.74
CA GLY A 28 -7.57 -15.95 16.94
C GLY A 28 -7.62 -16.62 18.30
N LYS A 29 -8.68 -16.39 19.10
CA LYS A 29 -8.85 -17.06 20.39
C LYS A 29 -9.18 -18.54 20.20
N THR A 30 -8.84 -19.34 21.21
CA THR A 30 -9.35 -20.71 21.35
C THR A 30 -10.60 -20.67 22.22
N ILE A 31 -11.68 -21.29 21.76
CA ILE A 31 -12.94 -21.44 22.50
C ILE A 31 -13.17 -22.90 22.84
N THR A 32 -13.94 -23.16 23.89
CA THR A 32 -14.44 -24.50 24.23
C THR A 32 -15.93 -24.57 23.89
N LEU A 33 -16.33 -25.57 23.11
CA LEU A 33 -17.72 -25.84 22.79
C LEU A 33 -18.42 -26.58 23.93
N GLU A 34 -19.75 -26.63 23.90
CA GLU A 34 -20.56 -27.34 24.90
C GLU A 34 -20.26 -28.85 24.97
N ASP A 35 -19.81 -29.43 23.85
CA ASP A 35 -19.38 -30.84 23.77
C ASP A 35 -17.95 -31.08 24.29
N GLY A 36 -17.30 -30.05 24.84
CA GLY A 36 -15.96 -30.11 25.41
C GLY A 36 -14.82 -29.98 24.40
N ARG A 37 -15.10 -29.91 23.09
CA ARG A 37 -14.05 -29.69 22.08
C ARG A 37 -13.49 -28.29 22.16
N GLN A 38 -12.16 -28.16 22.01
CA GLN A 38 -11.50 -26.87 21.86
C GLN A 38 -11.31 -26.55 20.38
N ILE A 39 -11.70 -25.35 19.97
CA ILE A 39 -11.57 -24.85 18.60
C ILE A 39 -10.64 -23.64 18.64
N ASN A 40 -9.48 -23.75 17.98
CA ASN A 40 -8.54 -22.65 17.83
C ASN A 40 -8.89 -21.82 16.60
N GLY A 41 -9.25 -20.55 16.79
CA GLY A 41 -9.63 -19.65 15.69
C GLY A 41 -8.55 -19.46 14.64
N ALA A 42 -7.27 -19.58 15.01
CA ALA A 42 -6.14 -19.47 14.08
C ALA A 42 -6.20 -20.50 12.94
N ASP A 43 -6.74 -21.70 13.20
CA ASP A 43 -6.87 -22.77 12.20
C ASP A 43 -7.96 -22.48 11.16
N TYR A 44 -8.83 -21.50 11.43
CA TYR A 44 -9.96 -21.11 10.60
C TYR A 44 -9.82 -19.71 10.01
N LEU A 45 -8.66 -19.07 10.19
CA LEU A 45 -8.36 -17.77 9.59
C LEU A 45 -7.59 -17.97 8.30
N ALA A 46 -8.00 -17.27 7.24
CA ALA A 46 -7.18 -17.11 6.06
C ALA A 46 -5.89 -16.32 6.40
N ALA A 47 -4.95 -16.27 5.46
CA ALA A 47 -3.80 -15.38 5.59
C ALA A 47 -4.24 -13.92 5.83
N PRO A 48 -3.53 -13.15 6.67
CA PRO A 48 -3.79 -11.72 6.82
C PRO A 48 -3.74 -10.99 5.48
N VAL A 49 -4.58 -9.98 5.33
CA VAL A 49 -4.61 -9.15 4.13
C VAL A 49 -3.76 -7.90 4.40
N PRO A 50 -2.65 -7.68 3.67
CA PRO A 50 -1.84 -6.49 3.81
C PRO A 50 -2.66 -5.22 3.57
N GLY A 51 -2.37 -4.17 4.34
CA GLY A 51 -2.93 -2.85 4.12
C GLY A 51 -2.47 -2.27 2.78
N LYS A 52 -3.25 -1.32 2.24
CA LYS A 52 -2.80 -0.53 1.10
C LYS A 52 -1.91 0.62 1.58
N ALA A 53 -0.83 0.85 0.85
CA ALA A 53 0.14 1.90 1.11
C ALA A 53 0.13 2.93 -0.02
N LEU A 54 0.09 4.21 0.35
CA LEU A 54 0.08 5.36 -0.56
C LEU A 54 1.12 6.37 -0.07
N ALA A 55 2.04 6.76 -0.94
CA ALA A 55 2.93 7.89 -0.69
C ALA A 55 2.47 9.10 -1.49
N ILE A 56 2.26 10.23 -0.82
CA ILE A 56 1.96 11.52 -1.46
C ILE A 56 3.13 12.46 -1.15
N PHE A 57 3.88 12.80 -2.17
CA PHE A 57 4.99 13.74 -2.07
C PHE A 57 4.50 15.17 -2.24
N GLY A 58 5.17 16.11 -1.57
CA GLY A 58 5.15 17.52 -1.94
C GLY A 58 6.20 17.83 -2.99
N ASP A 59 6.40 19.12 -3.25
CA ASP A 59 7.47 19.60 -4.13
C ASP A 59 8.83 19.21 -3.55
N THR A 60 9.64 18.52 -4.34
CA THR A 60 10.93 18.02 -3.89
C THR A 60 11.88 17.71 -5.05
N GLY A 61 13.16 17.99 -4.83
CA GLY A 61 14.25 17.42 -5.61
C GLY A 61 14.69 16.07 -5.02
N PRO A 62 15.65 15.37 -5.66
CA PRO A 62 16.18 14.13 -5.11
C PRO A 62 16.71 14.32 -3.68
N CYS A 63 16.26 13.47 -2.77
CA CYS A 63 16.73 13.44 -1.39
C CYS A 63 16.64 12.02 -0.82
N ASP A 64 17.46 11.73 0.19
CA ASP A 64 17.60 10.36 0.73
C ASP A 64 16.28 9.83 1.31
N ALA A 65 15.52 10.70 1.98
CA ALA A 65 14.23 10.36 2.59
C ALA A 65 13.14 9.97 1.55
N ALA A 66 13.33 10.32 0.28
CA ALA A 66 12.36 10.03 -0.77
C ALA A 66 12.22 8.52 -1.01
N LEU A 67 13.33 7.77 -0.94
CA LEU A 67 13.31 6.32 -1.11
C LEU A 67 12.53 5.64 0.02
N ASP A 68 12.78 6.06 1.26
CA ASP A 68 12.10 5.50 2.43
C ASP A 68 10.60 5.78 2.41
N LEU A 69 10.19 6.98 2.00
CA LEU A 69 8.77 7.34 1.88
C LEU A 69 8.05 6.52 0.80
N ALA A 70 8.73 6.23 -0.32
CA ALA A 70 8.13 5.49 -1.44
C ALA A 70 8.23 3.97 -1.30
N LYS A 71 9.04 3.44 -0.38
CA LYS A 71 9.42 2.02 -0.38
C LYS A 71 8.22 1.07 -0.33
N GLY A 72 8.03 0.31 -1.41
CA GLY A 72 7.03 -0.75 -1.54
C GLY A 72 5.57 -0.28 -1.50
N VAL A 73 5.30 1.02 -1.71
CA VAL A 73 3.92 1.51 -1.69
C VAL A 73 3.13 1.02 -2.91
N ASP A 74 1.82 0.80 -2.76
CA ASP A 74 0.97 0.44 -3.90
C ASP A 74 0.88 1.58 -4.92
N VAL A 75 0.82 2.83 -4.43
CA VAL A 75 0.72 4.03 -5.26
C VAL A 75 1.64 5.12 -4.71
N MET A 76 2.37 5.77 -5.61
CA MET A 76 3.22 6.91 -5.33
C MET A 76 2.75 8.09 -6.18
N VAL A 77 2.40 9.20 -5.53
CA VAL A 77 2.12 10.48 -6.17
C VAL A 77 3.34 11.37 -6.00
N HIS A 78 3.97 11.76 -7.11
CA HIS A 78 5.20 12.55 -7.08
C HIS A 78 5.18 13.66 -8.12
N GLU A 79 5.86 14.77 -7.84
CA GLU A 79 6.04 15.81 -8.83
C GLU A 79 6.96 15.38 -9.98
N ALA A 80 6.72 15.92 -11.17
CA ALA A 80 7.61 15.84 -12.32
C ALA A 80 7.61 17.18 -13.04
N THR A 81 8.09 18.23 -12.35
CA THR A 81 7.89 19.62 -12.77
C THR A 81 8.50 19.91 -14.14
N LEU A 82 9.65 19.32 -14.46
CA LEU A 82 10.36 19.52 -15.73
C LEU A 82 10.78 18.20 -16.38
N ASP A 83 11.01 18.23 -17.68
CA ASP A 83 11.55 17.10 -18.43
C ASP A 83 13.05 16.89 -18.16
N ILE A 84 13.58 15.80 -18.72
CA ILE A 84 14.96 15.33 -18.55
C ILE A 84 16.00 16.38 -18.96
N THR A 85 15.72 17.18 -20.00
CA THR A 85 16.65 18.20 -20.51
C THR A 85 16.80 19.38 -19.55
N MET A 86 15.84 19.56 -18.64
CA MET A 86 15.81 20.64 -17.66
C MET A 86 16.00 20.15 -16.22
N GLU A 87 16.50 18.94 -16.02
CA GLU A 87 16.68 18.34 -14.70
C GLU A 87 17.52 19.20 -13.75
N ALA A 88 18.66 19.73 -14.19
CA ALA A 88 19.49 20.61 -13.35
C ALA A 88 18.73 21.88 -12.91
N LYS A 89 17.85 22.39 -13.77
CA LYS A 89 16.99 23.54 -13.45
C LYS A 89 15.87 23.16 -12.48
N ALA A 90 15.33 21.95 -12.58
CA ALA A 90 14.37 21.43 -11.61
C ALA A 90 15.03 21.33 -10.22
N ASN A 91 16.16 20.60 -10.15
CA ASN A 91 16.86 20.34 -8.90
C ASN A 91 17.29 21.62 -8.18
N SER A 92 17.79 22.63 -8.91
CA SER A 92 18.22 23.90 -8.31
C SER A 92 17.08 24.71 -7.68
N ARG A 93 15.83 24.32 -7.92
CA ARG A 93 14.62 24.92 -7.34
C ARG A 93 13.88 23.99 -6.39
N GLY A 94 14.48 22.84 -6.04
CA GLY A 94 13.84 21.84 -5.19
C GLY A 94 12.74 21.07 -5.91
N HIS A 95 12.86 20.86 -7.22
CA HIS A 95 11.94 20.06 -8.03
C HIS A 95 12.63 18.87 -8.68
N SER A 96 11.83 17.93 -9.16
CA SER A 96 12.27 16.71 -9.83
C SER A 96 11.95 16.70 -11.32
N SER A 97 12.81 16.04 -12.09
CA SER A 97 12.56 15.70 -13.48
C SER A 97 11.66 14.47 -13.62
N THR A 98 11.06 14.30 -14.80
CA THR A 98 10.32 13.07 -15.17
C THR A 98 11.16 11.80 -14.95
N ARG A 99 12.46 11.84 -15.32
CA ARG A 99 13.38 10.70 -15.15
C ARG A 99 13.66 10.40 -13.69
N GLN A 100 13.80 11.43 -12.85
CA GLN A 100 14.06 11.24 -11.41
C GLN A 100 12.86 10.62 -10.70
N ALA A 101 11.64 11.14 -10.95
CA ALA A 101 10.43 10.56 -10.39
C ALA A 101 10.24 9.09 -10.80
N ALA A 102 10.44 8.77 -12.09
CA ALA A 102 10.35 7.40 -12.60
C ALA A 102 11.45 6.47 -12.03
N THR A 103 12.66 7.00 -11.84
CA THR A 103 13.79 6.24 -11.26
C THR A 103 13.53 5.91 -9.81
N LEU A 104 13.10 6.89 -9.01
CA LEU A 104 12.73 6.71 -7.62
C LEU A 104 11.61 5.67 -7.47
N ALA A 105 10.57 5.76 -8.28
CA ALA A 105 9.47 4.80 -8.29
C ALA A 105 9.96 3.36 -8.56
N ARG A 106 10.86 3.18 -9.53
CA ARG A 106 11.46 1.88 -9.84
C ARG A 106 12.30 1.36 -8.69
N GLU A 107 13.17 2.18 -8.12
CA GLU A 107 14.07 1.81 -7.02
C GLU A 107 13.32 1.49 -5.73
N ALA A 108 12.26 2.24 -5.45
CA ALA A 108 11.38 2.01 -4.32
C ALA A 108 10.47 0.78 -4.51
N GLY A 109 10.38 0.22 -5.73
CA GLY A 109 9.53 -0.93 -6.03
C GLY A 109 8.04 -0.63 -5.88
N VAL A 110 7.61 0.56 -6.29
CA VAL A 110 6.20 0.97 -6.16
C VAL A 110 5.30 0.26 -7.17
N GLY A 111 4.04 0.02 -6.79
CA GLY A 111 3.07 -0.59 -7.69
C GLY A 111 2.65 0.32 -8.85
N LYS A 112 2.48 1.61 -8.58
CA LYS A 112 2.08 2.62 -9.58
C LYS A 112 2.65 4.00 -9.24
N LEU A 113 3.20 4.67 -10.25
CA LEU A 113 3.57 6.09 -10.17
C LEU A 113 2.47 6.94 -10.82
N ILE A 114 2.08 8.02 -10.13
CA ILE A 114 1.26 9.10 -10.66
C ILE A 114 2.11 10.37 -10.59
N ILE A 115 2.36 10.97 -11.75
CA ILE A 115 3.08 12.26 -11.82
C ILE A 115 2.11 13.43 -11.77
N THR A 116 2.51 14.51 -11.12
CA THR A 116 1.74 15.76 -10.99
C THR A 116 2.68 16.97 -10.95
N HIS A 117 2.13 18.15 -10.63
CA HIS A 117 2.87 19.41 -10.48
C HIS A 117 3.72 19.74 -11.72
N VAL A 118 3.13 19.54 -12.90
CA VAL A 118 3.81 19.77 -14.18
C VAL A 118 3.90 21.27 -14.45
N SER A 119 5.05 21.74 -14.94
CA SER A 119 5.23 23.16 -15.27
C SER A 119 4.26 23.60 -16.36
N SER A 120 3.67 24.79 -16.19
CA SER A 120 2.79 25.44 -17.17
C SER A 120 3.41 25.71 -18.54
N ARG A 121 4.70 25.42 -18.71
CA ARG A 121 5.39 25.49 -20.01
C ARG A 121 5.01 24.37 -20.96
N TYR A 122 4.52 23.25 -20.43
CA TYR A 122 4.11 22.10 -21.22
C TYR A 122 2.63 22.24 -21.54
N ASP A 123 2.29 22.09 -22.82
CA ASP A 123 0.91 21.92 -23.27
C ASP A 123 0.47 20.46 -23.10
N ASP A 124 -0.76 20.15 -23.52
CA ASP A 124 -1.32 18.80 -23.43
C ASP A 124 -0.44 17.75 -24.11
N LYS A 125 0.27 18.11 -25.20
CA LYS A 125 1.19 17.21 -25.90
C LYS A 125 2.50 17.04 -25.14
N GLY A 126 3.02 18.11 -24.53
CA GLY A 126 4.21 18.06 -23.69
C GLY A 126 4.00 17.29 -22.39
N CYS A 127 2.75 17.07 -21.97
CA CYS A 127 2.38 16.28 -20.79
C CYS A 127 2.10 14.79 -21.08
N GLN A 128 2.14 14.36 -22.35
CA GLN A 128 1.98 12.96 -22.77
C GLN A 128 3.32 12.23 -22.76
#